data_AF-A0A8X6V2N2-F1
#
_entry.id   AF-A0A8X6V2N2-F1
#
_cell.length_a   1.000
_cell.length_b   1.000
_cell.length_c   1.000
_cell.angle_alpha   90.00
_cell.angle_beta   90.00
_cell.angle_gamma   90.00
#
_symmetry.space_group_name_H-M   'P 1'
#
loop_
_entity.id
_entity.type
_entity.pdbx_description
1 polymer ?
#
loop_
_entity_poly.entity_id
_entity_poly.type
_entity_poly.pdbx_seq_one_letter_code
_entity_poly.pdbx_strand_id
1 'polypeptide(L)'
;MFFCDISRLKVYGPFVFEEPTVTGSAYLDVVQLWLFPQLEESEPDNFIWQQDDAPPHSHLSVRCWLNITVLDQWILRKEPHDKVFFAWPPRSSDLMPCDFYLREVH
;
A
#
# COMPACT_ATOMS: atom_id res chain seq x y z
N MET A 1 13.50 -6.73 5.30
CA MET A 1 12.73 -5.49 5.01
C MET A 1 11.50 -5.48 5.92
N PHE A 2 10.94 -4.32 6.28
CA PHE A 2 9.70 -4.27 7.07
C PHE A 2 8.59 -3.53 6.32
N PHE A 3 7.34 -3.89 6.61
CA PHE A 3 6.14 -3.26 6.11
C PHE A 3 5.36 -2.67 7.28
N CYS A 4 4.88 -1.44 7.11
CA CYS A 4 3.94 -0.79 8.00
C CYS A 4 2.89 -0.11 7.15
N ASP A 5 1.69 -0.01 7.70
CA ASP A 5 0.63 0.83 7.16
C ASP A 5 0.08 1.74 8.26
N ILE A 6 -0.55 2.84 7.88
CA ILE A 6 -1.17 3.78 8.80
C ILE A 6 -2.51 4.24 8.24
N SER A 7 -3.50 4.23 9.11
CA SER A 7 -4.78 4.88 8.84
C SER A 7 -5.03 5.99 9.85
N ARG A 8 -6.19 6.64 9.71
CA ARG A 8 -6.64 7.63 10.69
C ARG A 8 -6.83 7.01 12.08
N LEU A 9 -7.17 5.73 12.17
CA LEU A 9 -7.52 5.09 13.44
C LEU A 9 -6.32 4.47 14.15
N LYS A 10 -5.38 3.87 13.40
CA LYS A 10 -4.24 3.17 14.00
C LYS A 10 -3.08 2.99 13.01
N VAL A 11 -1.95 2.56 13.57
CA VAL A 11 -0.80 2.04 12.82
C VAL A 11 -0.93 0.52 12.76
N TYR A 12 -0.65 -0.05 11.58
CA TYR A 12 -0.55 -1.49 11.35
C TYR A 12 0.92 -1.86 11.19
N GLY A 13 1.43 -2.72 12.06
CA GLY A 13 2.78 -3.28 11.96
C GLY A 13 3.66 -2.99 13.18
N PRO A 14 4.99 -3.21 13.06
CA PRO A 14 5.69 -3.64 11.84
C PRO A 14 5.46 -5.13 11.49
N PHE A 15 5.34 -5.42 10.19
CA PHE A 15 5.48 -6.77 9.65
C PHE A 15 6.90 -6.93 9.09
N VAL A 16 7.59 -8.02 9.44
CA VAL A 16 8.97 -8.26 9.01
C VAL A 16 8.98 -9.33 7.92
N PHE A 17 9.49 -9.00 6.75
CA PHE A 17 9.77 -9.99 5.71
C PHE A 17 11.02 -10.78 6.06
N GLU A 18 10.93 -12.12 5.97
CA GLU A 18 12.05 -13.03 6.19
C GLU A 18 13.11 -12.89 5.07
N GLU A 19 12.67 -12.64 3.85
CA GLU A 19 13.54 -12.51 2.69
C GLU A 19 14.19 -11.10 2.61
N PRO A 20 15.44 -11.01 2.11
CA PRO A 20 16.15 -9.74 1.99
C PRO A 20 15.56 -8.82 0.92
N THR A 21 14.91 -9.40 -0.11
CA THR A 21 14.26 -8.67 -1.19
C THR A 21 12.79 -9.04 -1.26
N VAL A 22 11.92 -8.04 -1.24
CA VAL A 22 10.48 -8.24 -1.34
C VAL A 22 10.08 -8.29 -2.81
N THR A 23 9.40 -9.36 -3.20
CA THR A 23 8.81 -9.49 -4.54
C THR A 23 7.38 -8.95 -4.55
N GLY A 24 6.82 -8.66 -5.73
CA GLY A 24 5.43 -8.24 -5.85
C GLY A 24 4.44 -9.28 -5.32
N SER A 25 4.73 -10.57 -5.46
CA SER A 25 3.91 -11.65 -4.89
C SER A 25 3.99 -11.69 -3.36
N ALA A 26 5.20 -11.63 -2.78
CA ALA A 26 5.36 -11.60 -1.32
C ALA A 26 4.70 -10.36 -0.70
N TYR A 27 4.76 -9.22 -1.40
CA TYR A 27 4.05 -8.02 -1.01
C TYR A 27 2.53 -8.23 -1.03
N LEU A 28 2.00 -8.81 -2.11
CA LEU A 28 0.57 -9.10 -2.23
C LEU A 28 0.08 -10.03 -1.10
N ASP A 29 0.87 -11.06 -0.75
CA ASP A 29 0.53 -11.98 0.32
C ASP A 29 0.41 -11.24 1.67
N VAL A 30 1.33 -10.33 1.98
CA VAL A 30 1.24 -9.51 3.21
C VAL A 30 0.00 -8.62 3.19
N VAL A 31 -0.29 -7.99 2.05
CA VAL A 31 -1.48 -7.15 1.90
C VAL A 31 -2.76 -7.98 2.12
N GLN A 32 -2.89 -9.13 1.45
CA GLN A 32 -4.11 -9.95 1.48
C GLN A 32 -4.30 -10.72 2.78
N LEU A 33 -3.24 -11.34 3.29
CA LEU A 33 -3.34 -12.31 4.37
C LEU A 33 -3.14 -11.67 5.75
N TRP A 34 -2.38 -10.57 5.80
CA TRP A 34 -2.04 -9.94 7.07
C TRP A 34 -2.72 -8.58 7.24
N LEU A 35 -2.64 -7.67 6.27
CA LEU A 35 -3.15 -6.31 6.45
C LEU A 35 -4.67 -6.21 6.25
N PHE A 36 -5.20 -6.71 5.14
CA PHE A 36 -6.60 -6.49 4.77
C PHE A 36 -7.61 -7.01 5.80
N PRO A 37 -7.43 -8.20 6.42
CA PRO A 37 -8.34 -8.67 7.46
C PRO A 37 -8.40 -7.73 8.67
N GLN A 38 -7.25 -7.16 9.06
CA GLN A 38 -7.19 -6.18 10.15
C GLN A 38 -7.83 -4.85 9.77
N LEU A 39 -7.76 -4.50 8.48
CA LEU A 39 -8.31 -3.28 7.92
C LEU A 39 -9.83 -3.38 7.82
N GLU A 40 -10.37 -4.47 7.29
CA GLU A 40 -11.82 -4.75 7.24
C GLU A 40 -12.45 -4.78 8.64
N GLU A 41 -11.73 -5.28 9.65
CA GLU A 41 -12.21 -5.26 11.03
C GLU A 41 -12.30 -3.83 11.60
N SER A 42 -11.35 -2.96 11.28
CA SER A 42 -11.28 -1.61 11.84
C SER A 42 -12.00 -0.53 11.02
N GLU A 43 -11.99 -0.65 9.69
CA GLU A 43 -12.39 0.39 8.72
C GLU A 43 -12.99 -0.24 7.44
N PRO A 44 -14.12 -0.97 7.54
CA PRO A 44 -14.66 -1.76 6.42
C PRO A 44 -15.05 -0.95 5.17
N ASP A 45 -15.53 0.30 5.32
CA ASP A 45 -16.14 1.05 4.22
C ASP A 45 -15.54 2.44 3.96
N ASN A 46 -14.46 2.84 4.64
CA ASN A 46 -14.04 4.24 4.67
C ASN A 46 -12.52 4.47 4.63
N PHE A 47 -11.88 3.98 3.59
CA PHE A 47 -10.47 4.29 3.33
C PHE A 47 -10.21 4.52 1.83
N ILE A 48 -9.17 5.30 1.55
CA ILE A 48 -8.56 5.39 0.22
C ILE A 48 -7.19 4.75 0.37
N TRP A 49 -6.91 3.77 -0.47
CA TRP A 49 -5.64 3.05 -0.45
C TRP A 49 -4.56 3.83 -1.18
N GLN A 50 -3.41 4.07 -0.54
CA GLN A 50 -2.32 4.85 -1.11
C GLN A 50 -1.00 4.09 -0.96
N GLN A 51 -0.26 3.93 -2.06
CA GLN A 51 1.07 3.30 -2.08
C GLN A 51 2.11 4.15 -2.82
N ASP A 52 3.38 3.98 -2.45
CA ASP A 52 4.51 4.60 -3.15
C ASP A 52 4.89 3.83 -4.43
N ASP A 53 5.88 4.34 -5.16
CA ASP A 53 6.31 3.82 -6.45
C ASP A 53 7.33 2.66 -6.34
N ALA A 54 7.39 1.98 -5.19
CA ALA A 54 8.31 0.86 -5.02
C ALA A 54 8.01 -0.27 -6.03
N PRO A 55 9.03 -0.93 -6.61
CA PRO A 55 8.82 -1.97 -7.62
C PRO A 55 7.81 -3.08 -7.25
N PRO A 56 7.73 -3.56 -5.98
CA PRO A 56 6.74 -4.56 -5.60
C PRO A 56 5.29 -4.05 -5.70
N HIS A 57 5.04 -2.77 -5.45
CA HIS A 57 3.71 -2.17 -5.42
C HIS A 57 3.11 -2.01 -6.83
N SER A 58 3.96 -1.78 -7.83
CA SER A 58 3.55 -1.67 -9.23
C SER A 58 3.41 -3.01 -9.95
N HIS A 59 3.63 -4.14 -9.26
CA HIS A 59 3.50 -5.47 -9.84
C HIS A 59 2.06 -5.75 -10.32
N LEU A 60 1.92 -6.41 -11.47
CA LEU A 60 0.62 -6.62 -12.13
C LEU A 60 -0.41 -7.31 -11.21
N SER A 61 0.01 -8.35 -10.48
CA SER A 61 -0.88 -9.07 -9.57
C SER A 61 -1.44 -8.18 -8.46
N VAL A 62 -0.61 -7.27 -7.92
CA VAL A 62 -1.00 -6.32 -6.87
C VAL A 62 -2.07 -5.38 -7.41
N ARG A 63 -1.82 -4.80 -8.58
CA ARG A 63 -2.75 -3.86 -9.22
C ARG A 63 -4.05 -4.52 -9.66
N CYS A 64 -3.99 -5.74 -10.20
CA CYS A 64 -5.20 -6.51 -10.54
C CYS A 64 -6.05 -6.77 -9.30
N TRP A 65 -5.42 -7.11 -8.17
CA TRP A 65 -6.12 -7.33 -6.93
C TRP A 65 -6.73 -6.03 -6.38
N LEU A 66 -5.97 -4.93 -6.33
CA LEU A 66 -6.49 -3.62 -5.89
C LEU A 66 -7.68 -3.14 -6.74
N ASN A 67 -7.64 -3.35 -8.05
CA ASN A 67 -8.75 -3.00 -8.95
C ASN A 67 -10.04 -3.78 -8.65
N ILE A 68 -9.93 -5.01 -8.13
CA ILE A 68 -11.09 -5.86 -7.83
C ILE A 68 -11.58 -5.61 -6.40
N THR A 69 -10.67 -5.45 -5.45
CA THR A 69 -11.00 -5.43 -4.02
C THR A 69 -11.25 -4.03 -3.49
N VAL A 70 -10.49 -3.03 -3.93
CA VAL A 70 -10.56 -1.64 -3.44
C VAL A 70 -11.42 -0.75 -4.37
N LEU A 71 -11.89 -1.27 -5.51
CA LEU A 71 -12.91 -0.69 -6.39
C LEU A 71 -12.82 0.85 -6.61
N ASP A 72 -11.90 1.30 -7.45
CA ASP A 72 -11.69 2.73 -7.77
C ASP A 72 -11.36 3.63 -6.56
N GLN A 73 -10.99 3.07 -5.39
CA GLN A 73 -10.57 3.82 -4.19
C GLN A 73 -9.08 3.69 -3.89
N TRP A 74 -8.24 3.45 -4.90
CA TRP A 74 -6.78 3.36 -4.71
C TRP A 74 -5.99 4.36 -5.57
N ILE A 75 -4.88 4.81 -5.01
CA ILE A 75 -3.97 5.84 -5.53
C ILE A 75 -2.59 5.21 -5.70
N LEU A 76 -2.07 5.29 -6.94
CA LEU A 76 -0.70 4.94 -7.31
C LEU A 76 -0.24 5.92 -8.41
N ARG A 77 1.04 5.87 -8.79
CA ARG A 77 1.46 6.37 -10.11
C ARG A 77 0.61 5.67 -11.19
N LYS A 78 -0.15 6.46 -11.95
CA LYS A 78 -1.01 5.97 -13.03
C LYS A 78 -0.18 5.41 -14.18
N GLU A 79 -0.34 4.12 -14.49
CA GLU A 79 0.12 3.51 -15.74
C GLU A 79 -1.04 3.43 -16.77
N PRO A 80 -0.77 3.22 -18.08
CA PRO A 80 -1.78 3.30 -19.14
C PRO A 80 -3.02 2.41 -18.96
N HIS A 81 -2.91 1.31 -18.22
CA HIS A 81 -3.98 0.33 -18.01
C HIS A 81 -4.66 0.42 -16.63
N ASP A 82 -4.34 1.42 -15.82
CA ASP A 82 -4.88 1.59 -14.48
C ASP A 82 -6.22 2.32 -14.41
N LYS A 83 -7.11 1.82 -13.54
CA LYS A 83 -8.31 2.51 -13.05
C LYS A 83 -8.03 3.22 -11.71
N VAL A 84 -6.98 4.03 -11.68
CA VAL A 84 -6.56 4.74 -10.46
C VAL A 84 -7.42 5.99 -10.26
N PHE A 85 -7.81 6.25 -9.00
CA PHE A 85 -8.66 7.39 -8.62
C PHE A 85 -7.98 8.75 -8.87
N PHE A 86 -6.69 8.87 -8.49
CA PHE A 86 -5.83 10.03 -8.77
C PHE A 86 -4.40 9.60 -9.11
N ALA A 87 -3.80 10.21 -10.14
CA ALA A 87 -2.40 9.97 -10.49
C ALA A 87 -1.47 10.75 -9.53
N TRP A 88 -0.63 10.04 -8.78
CA TRP A 88 0.29 10.68 -7.83
C TRP A 88 1.53 11.29 -8.52
N PRO A 89 1.97 12.50 -8.14
CA PRO A 89 3.14 13.12 -8.74
C PRO A 89 4.46 12.41 -8.37
N PRO A 90 5.42 12.27 -9.30
CA PRO A 90 6.72 11.67 -9.04
C PRO A 90 7.49 12.38 -7.93
N ARG A 91 8.14 11.59 -7.05
CA ARG A 91 9.05 12.06 -5.97
C ARG A 91 8.38 12.89 -4.86
N SER A 92 7.17 12.51 -4.46
CA SER A 92 6.41 13.16 -3.37
C SER A 92 6.31 12.25 -2.13
N SER A 93 7.47 11.82 -1.62
CA SER A 93 7.58 10.96 -0.43
C SER A 93 7.10 11.69 0.84
N ASP A 94 7.21 13.02 0.87
CA ASP A 94 6.66 13.90 1.91
C ASP A 94 5.13 13.82 2.04
N LEU A 95 4.45 13.35 1.01
CA LEU A 95 3.00 13.20 0.99
C LEU A 95 2.54 11.75 1.27
N MET A 96 3.46 10.82 1.53
CA MET A 96 3.14 9.46 1.99
C MET A 96 3.13 9.45 3.51
N PRO A 97 1.99 9.20 4.19
CA PRO A 97 1.91 9.22 5.65
C PRO A 97 2.94 8.31 6.33
N CYS A 98 3.18 7.11 5.79
CA CYS A 98 4.20 6.20 6.31
C CYS A 98 5.63 6.78 6.19
N ASP A 99 5.97 7.42 5.07
CA ASP A 99 7.30 8.02 4.90
C ASP A 99 7.49 9.28 5.78
N PHE A 100 6.42 10.04 6.03
CA PHE A 100 6.47 11.24 6.87
C PHE A 100 6.48 10.92 8.37
N TYR A 101 5.67 9.96 8.83
CA TYR A 101 5.48 9.68 10.26
C TYR A 101 6.25 8.47 10.78
N LEU A 102 6.57 7.48 9.93
CA LEU A 102 7.15 6.20 10.37
C LEU A 102 8.61 5.99 9.93
N ARG A 103 9.11 6.74 8.93
CA ARG A 103 10.55 6.85 8.71
C ARG A 103 11.11 7.89 9.67
N GLU A 104 12.05 7.49 10.51
CA GLU A 104 12.80 8.44 11.34
C GLU A 104 13.43 9.52 10.45
N VAL A 105 13.08 10.78 10.71
CA VAL A 105 13.90 11.93 10.28
C VAL A 105 14.66 12.40 11.51
N HIS A 106 15.93 12.00 11.61
CA HIS A 106 17.00 12.79 12.22
C HIS A 106 18.25 12.63 11.34
#